data_AF-A0A2V3PTJ5-F1
#
_entry.id   AF-A0A2V3PTJ5-F1
#
_cell.length_a   1.000
_cell.length_b   1.000
_cell.length_c   1.000
_cell.angle_alpha   90.00
_cell.angle_beta   90.00
_cell.angle_gamma   90.00
#
_symmetry.space_group_name_H-M   'P 1'
#
loop_
_entity.id
_entity.type
_entity.pdbx_description
1 polymer ?
#
loop_
_entity_poly.entity_id
_entity_poly.type
_entity_poly.pdbx_seq_one_letter_code
_entity_poly.pdbx_strand_id
1 'polypeptide(L)'
;MKIRLSKDFKVELSTLVRFEWRKYYPVLIIHERFEKIIKYTIWAIIIITILSSLLVFQNCICSLILAITLFLLQKLFEKTIFEYTTVVFAPLPDFAIDNTQWLTNAFLIPTNEDDTYDKSLPATFSICFRDENYAKKVFELFKQWNYEEDNDTENNIIISFVVEPNEKYSTYIYQNPRRKNPDKYFEKVKEKNKLEKYGKQQQRFLVGFILGKKLDFKNGMLIKLFLDFQEQNKLFNFMPSTEITVDGKKGVKFLNTSTINKYGFELKKRNELTKKDFEYHYPI
;
A
#
# COMPACT_ATOMS: atom_id res chain seq x y z
N MET A 1 -2.44 -11.81 -17.55
CA MET A 1 -2.30 -13.26 -17.30
C MET A 1 -1.66 -13.44 -15.92
N LYS A 2 -2.16 -14.32 -15.05
CA LYS A 2 -1.62 -14.57 -13.70
C LYS A 2 -0.89 -15.90 -13.70
N ILE A 3 0.42 -15.90 -13.41
CA ILE A 3 1.18 -17.14 -13.21
C ILE A 3 1.10 -17.51 -11.73
N ARG A 4 0.73 -18.76 -11.46
CA ARG A 4 0.72 -19.31 -10.11
C ARG A 4 2.12 -19.82 -9.78
N LEU A 5 2.78 -19.22 -8.79
CA LEU A 5 4.12 -19.64 -8.33
C LEU A 5 4.02 -20.66 -7.18
N SER A 6 2.96 -20.64 -6.39
CA SER A 6 2.65 -21.65 -5.35
C SER A 6 1.14 -21.72 -5.08
N LYS A 7 0.68 -22.61 -4.17
CA LYS A 7 -0.75 -22.78 -3.85
C LYS A 7 -1.45 -21.45 -3.55
N ASP A 8 -0.77 -20.53 -2.86
CA ASP A 8 -1.35 -19.26 -2.38
C ASP A 8 -0.73 -18.01 -3.00
N PHE A 9 0.36 -18.15 -3.77
CA PHE A 9 1.05 -17.01 -4.39
C PHE A 9 0.78 -16.94 -5.91
N LYS A 10 0.03 -15.92 -6.32
CA LYS A 10 -0.23 -15.59 -7.72
C LYS A 10 0.51 -14.31 -8.08
N VAL A 11 1.32 -14.35 -9.13
CA VAL A 11 2.03 -13.18 -9.65
C VAL A 11 1.49 -12.85 -11.03
N GLU A 12 1.17 -11.59 -11.27
CA GLU A 12 0.76 -11.15 -12.60
C GLU A 12 1.96 -11.12 -13.55
N LEU A 13 1.81 -11.68 -14.75
CA LEU A 13 2.86 -11.70 -15.78
C LEU A 13 3.33 -10.28 -16.15
N SER A 14 2.41 -9.31 -16.05
CA SER A 14 2.65 -7.88 -16.21
C SER A 14 3.58 -7.29 -15.15
N THR A 15 3.94 -8.02 -14.10
CA THR A 15 4.98 -7.58 -13.13
C THR A 15 6.36 -8.16 -13.45
N LEU A 16 6.44 -9.17 -14.33
CA LEU A 16 7.67 -9.87 -14.70
C LEU A 16 8.19 -9.49 -16.09
N VAL A 17 7.27 -9.20 -17.03
CA VAL A 17 7.58 -8.72 -18.38
C VAL A 17 6.61 -7.59 -18.70
N ARG A 18 7.16 -6.41 -18.99
CA ARG A 18 6.41 -5.21 -19.36
C ARG A 18 6.95 -4.60 -20.63
N PHE A 19 6.05 -4.06 -21.43
CA PHE A 19 6.39 -3.29 -22.60
C PHE A 19 5.97 -1.85 -22.35
N GLU A 20 6.94 -0.94 -22.31
CA GLU A 20 6.69 0.47 -22.05
C GLU A 20 7.26 1.33 -23.18
N TRP A 21 6.49 2.33 -23.61
CA TRP A 21 6.97 3.33 -24.55
C TRP A 21 7.70 4.44 -23.80
N ARG A 22 9.03 4.55 -23.99
CA ARG A 22 9.82 5.68 -23.47
C ARG A 22 10.07 6.70 -24.58
N LYS A 23 9.35 7.83 -24.53
CA LYS A 23 9.40 8.99 -25.46
C LYS A 23 9.27 8.63 -26.96
N TYR A 24 10.28 8.00 -27.54
CA TYR A 24 10.36 7.71 -28.99
C TYR A 24 10.66 6.24 -29.32
N TYR A 25 10.82 5.36 -28.33
CA TYR A 25 11.09 3.94 -28.59
C TYR A 25 10.43 3.01 -27.56
N PRO A 26 10.04 1.80 -27.99
CA PRO A 26 9.60 0.77 -27.06
C PRO A 26 10.77 0.22 -26.26
N VAL A 27 10.52 -0.06 -24.99
CA VAL A 27 11.46 -0.69 -24.07
C VAL A 27 10.80 -1.92 -23.47
N LEU A 28 11.54 -3.03 -23.52
CA LEU A 28 11.17 -4.27 -22.88
C LEU A 28 11.77 -4.26 -21.46
N ILE A 29 10.91 -4.31 -20.45
CA ILE A 29 11.31 -4.35 -19.04
C ILE A 29 11.08 -5.77 -18.53
N ILE A 30 12.14 -6.40 -18.05
CA ILE A 30 12.10 -7.82 -17.68
C ILE A 30 12.75 -8.03 -16.32
N HIS A 31 12.15 -8.87 -15.49
CA HIS A 31 12.76 -9.29 -14.24
C HIS A 31 14.13 -9.99 -14.46
N GLU A 32 15.12 -9.68 -13.63
CA GLU A 32 16.52 -10.15 -13.79
C GLU A 32 16.68 -11.68 -13.86
N ARG A 33 15.71 -12.43 -13.34
CA ARG A 33 15.67 -13.90 -13.46
C ARG A 33 15.76 -14.38 -14.91
N PHE A 34 15.24 -13.61 -15.87
CA PHE A 34 15.27 -13.93 -17.28
C PHE A 34 16.47 -13.33 -18.03
N GLU A 35 17.38 -12.64 -17.33
CA GLU A 35 18.56 -11.98 -17.93
C GLU A 35 19.40 -12.98 -18.74
N LYS A 36 19.66 -14.16 -18.18
CA LYS A 36 20.41 -15.22 -18.88
C LYS A 36 19.70 -15.67 -20.15
N ILE A 37 18.37 -15.89 -20.07
CA ILE A 37 17.57 -16.34 -21.21
C ILE A 37 17.62 -15.31 -22.33
N ILE A 38 17.41 -14.02 -22.02
CA ILE A 38 17.47 -12.93 -23.00
C ILE A 38 18.85 -12.83 -23.63
N LYS A 39 19.92 -12.93 -22.84
CA LYS A 39 21.29 -12.93 -23.37
C LYS A 39 21.53 -14.10 -24.35
N TYR A 40 21.06 -15.30 -24.02
CA TYR A 40 21.13 -16.44 -24.94
C TYR A 40 20.28 -16.24 -26.19
N THR A 41 19.10 -15.64 -26.08
CA THR A 41 18.25 -15.31 -27.23
C THR A 41 18.96 -14.32 -28.17
N ILE A 42 19.63 -13.29 -27.64
CA ILE A 42 20.44 -12.36 -28.46
C ILE A 42 21.54 -13.12 -29.20
N TRP A 43 22.27 -14.01 -28.51
CA TRP A 43 23.28 -14.85 -29.14
C TRP A 43 22.71 -15.75 -30.24
N ALA A 44 21.55 -16.36 -30.01
CA ALA A 44 20.86 -17.18 -31.00
C ALA A 44 20.45 -16.34 -32.23
N ILE A 45 19.93 -15.12 -32.03
CA ILE A 45 19.58 -14.20 -33.11
C ILE A 45 20.82 -13.84 -33.94
N ILE A 46 21.97 -13.56 -33.29
CA ILE A 46 23.22 -13.28 -34.01
C ILE A 46 23.64 -14.48 -34.86
N ILE A 47 23.59 -15.70 -34.31
CA ILE A 47 23.94 -16.92 -35.04
C ILE A 47 23.00 -17.14 -36.24
N ILE A 48 21.68 -16.99 -36.04
CA ILE A 48 20.68 -17.08 -37.11
C ILE A 48 20.93 -16.02 -38.18
N THR A 49 21.28 -14.80 -37.79
CA THR A 49 21.60 -13.71 -38.71
C THR A 49 22.80 -14.09 -39.58
N ILE A 50 23.87 -14.62 -38.97
CA ILE A 50 25.07 -15.09 -39.69
C ILE A 50 24.75 -16.26 -40.63
N LEU A 51 23.94 -17.23 -40.20
CA LEU A 51 23.55 -18.37 -41.05
C LEU A 51 22.63 -17.93 -42.19
N SER A 52 21.73 -17.00 -41.93
CA SER A 52 20.81 -16.46 -42.93
C SER A 52 21.54 -15.66 -44.00
N SER A 53 22.61 -14.94 -43.65
CA SER A 53 23.39 -14.21 -44.64
C SER A 53 24.04 -15.13 -45.68
N LEU A 54 24.34 -16.39 -45.32
CA LEU A 54 24.87 -17.40 -46.25
C LEU A 54 23.81 -17.98 -47.20
N LEU A 55 22.53 -17.97 -46.82
CA LEU A 55 21.45 -18.67 -47.54
C LEU A 55 20.60 -17.75 -48.44
N VAL A 56 20.46 -16.46 -48.12
CA VAL A 56 19.43 -15.59 -48.74
C VAL A 56 19.93 -14.88 -50.02
N PHE A 57 20.99 -15.38 -50.66
CA PHE A 57 21.59 -14.73 -51.84
C PHE A 57 20.73 -14.74 -53.13
N GLN A 58 19.61 -15.49 -53.17
CA GLN A 58 18.80 -15.61 -54.39
C GLN A 58 17.72 -14.53 -54.57
N ASN A 59 17.29 -13.83 -53.52
CA ASN A 59 16.27 -12.79 -53.65
C ASN A 59 16.58 -11.57 -52.76
N CYS A 60 16.98 -10.48 -53.41
CA CYS A 60 17.45 -9.23 -52.78
C CYS A 60 16.38 -8.57 -51.89
N ILE A 61 15.10 -8.69 -52.25
CA ILE A 61 14.01 -8.08 -51.47
C ILE A 61 13.81 -8.87 -50.16
N CYS A 62 13.86 -10.21 -50.24
CA CYS A 62 13.71 -11.07 -49.07
C CYS A 62 14.88 -10.92 -48.09
N SER A 63 16.12 -10.80 -48.58
CA SER A 63 17.29 -10.58 -47.72
C SER A 63 17.21 -9.25 -46.98
N LEU A 64 16.79 -8.18 -47.65
CA LEU A 64 16.62 -6.86 -47.05
C LEU A 64 15.57 -6.87 -45.94
N ILE A 65 14.38 -7.45 -46.18
CA ILE A 65 13.30 -7.53 -45.19
C ILE A 65 13.74 -8.32 -43.95
N LEU A 66 14.42 -9.46 -44.17
CA LEU A 66 14.92 -10.29 -43.08
C LEU A 66 15.96 -9.54 -42.25
N ALA A 67 16.92 -8.86 -42.89
CA ALA A 67 17.96 -8.09 -42.22
C ALA A 67 17.36 -6.95 -41.39
N ILE A 68 16.40 -6.20 -41.92
CA ILE A 68 15.70 -5.13 -41.19
C ILE A 68 14.97 -5.71 -39.97
N THR A 69 14.27 -6.84 -40.14
CA THR A 69 13.51 -7.48 -39.05
C THR A 69 14.45 -7.95 -37.93
N LEU A 70 15.54 -8.64 -38.26
CA LEU A 70 16.52 -9.11 -37.29
C LEU A 70 17.22 -7.95 -36.59
N PHE A 71 17.56 -6.88 -37.33
CA PHE A 71 18.16 -5.67 -36.76
C PHE A 71 17.22 -5.00 -35.76
N LEU A 72 15.94 -4.83 -36.09
CA LEU A 72 14.94 -4.25 -35.19
C LEU A 72 14.76 -5.10 -33.92
N LEU A 73 14.74 -6.42 -34.09
CA LEU A 73 14.56 -7.38 -33.00
C LEU A 73 15.78 -7.41 -32.08
N GLN A 74 17.00 -7.34 -32.63
CA GLN A 74 18.22 -7.16 -31.86
C GLN A 74 18.22 -5.82 -31.11
N LYS A 75 17.86 -4.72 -31.78
CA LYS A 75 17.79 -3.39 -31.14
C LYS A 75 16.78 -3.33 -30.00
N LEU A 76 15.66 -4.05 -30.12
CA LEU A 76 14.69 -4.19 -29.05
C LEU A 76 15.31 -4.89 -27.83
N PHE A 77 15.98 -6.03 -28.05
CA PHE A 77 16.58 -6.80 -26.95
C PHE A 77 17.79 -6.10 -26.32
N GLU A 78 18.61 -5.40 -27.11
CA GLU A 78 19.72 -4.56 -26.58
C GLU A 78 19.23 -3.46 -25.64
N LYS A 79 18.04 -2.91 -25.91
CA LYS A 79 17.42 -1.88 -25.08
C LYS A 79 16.60 -2.45 -23.91
N THR A 80 16.68 -3.76 -23.64
CA THR A 80 15.97 -4.37 -22.52
C THR A 80 16.51 -3.83 -21.20
N ILE A 81 15.61 -3.36 -20.33
CA ILE A 81 15.96 -2.97 -18.96
C ILE A 81 15.66 -4.15 -18.04
N PHE A 82 16.64 -4.55 -17.24
CA PHE A 82 16.46 -5.63 -16.27
C PHE A 82 16.01 -5.08 -14.92
N GLU A 83 14.94 -5.60 -14.35
CA GLU A 83 14.48 -5.19 -13.02
C GLU A 83 14.98 -6.15 -11.94
N TYR A 84 15.57 -5.60 -10.88
CA TYR A 84 15.83 -6.33 -9.64
C TYR A 84 14.83 -5.92 -8.57
N THR A 85 14.38 -6.90 -7.79
CA THR A 85 13.31 -6.69 -6.81
C THR A 85 13.91 -6.27 -5.46
N THR A 86 13.43 -5.16 -4.92
CA THR A 86 13.65 -4.78 -3.52
C THR A 86 12.32 -4.82 -2.79
N VAL A 87 12.26 -5.58 -1.70
CA VAL A 87 11.09 -5.68 -0.83
C VAL A 87 11.42 -5.01 0.49
N VAL A 88 10.59 -4.04 0.88
CA VAL A 88 10.62 -3.43 2.21
C VAL A 88 9.40 -3.92 2.97
N PHE A 89 9.64 -4.61 4.07
CA PHE A 89 8.60 -4.97 5.02
C PHE A 89 8.46 -3.82 6.00
N ALA A 90 7.28 -3.23 6.03
CA ALA A 90 6.95 -2.35 7.12
C ALA A 90 6.65 -3.17 8.38
N PRO A 91 6.63 -2.55 9.59
CA PRO A 91 6.34 -3.28 10.81
C PRO A 91 5.02 -4.06 10.69
N LEU A 92 5.13 -5.37 10.90
CA LEU A 92 4.01 -6.32 10.87
C LEU A 92 3.68 -6.71 12.32
N PRO A 93 2.44 -7.13 12.60
CA PRO A 93 2.08 -7.63 13.92
C PRO A 93 2.97 -8.82 14.30
N ASP A 94 3.56 -8.76 15.49
CA ASP A 94 4.29 -9.87 16.14
C ASP A 94 3.37 -10.72 17.03
N PHE A 95 2.06 -10.44 16.99
CA PHE A 95 1.01 -11.15 17.70
C PHE A 95 -0.02 -11.77 16.74
N ALA A 96 -0.76 -12.76 17.22
CA ALA A 96 -1.83 -13.40 16.45
C ALA A 96 -3.00 -12.43 16.25
N ILE A 97 -3.43 -12.24 15.00
CA ILE A 97 -4.59 -11.41 14.69
C ILE A 97 -5.89 -12.16 15.02
N ASP A 98 -6.67 -11.60 15.93
CA ASP A 98 -7.99 -12.09 16.30
C ASP A 98 -9.08 -11.07 15.92
N ASN A 99 -9.86 -11.42 14.91
CA ASN A 99 -10.93 -10.58 14.36
C ASN A 99 -12.09 -10.33 15.35
N THR A 100 -12.17 -11.09 16.45
CA THR A 100 -13.20 -10.91 17.48
C THR A 100 -12.82 -9.87 18.53
N GLN A 101 -11.56 -9.40 18.53
CA GLN A 101 -11.07 -8.42 19.50
C GLN A 101 -11.59 -7.01 19.22
N TRP A 102 -11.59 -6.55 17.96
CA TRP A 102 -12.13 -5.23 17.61
C TRP A 102 -13.66 -5.30 17.69
N LEU A 103 -14.24 -4.66 18.71
CA LEU A 103 -15.68 -4.67 18.98
C LEU A 103 -16.39 -3.56 18.22
N THR A 104 -15.93 -2.32 18.42
CA THR A 104 -16.51 -1.11 17.82
C THR A 104 -15.47 0.01 17.78
N ASN A 105 -15.85 1.17 17.28
CA ASN A 105 -15.11 2.41 17.48
C ASN A 105 -15.75 3.22 18.60
N ALA A 106 -14.92 3.91 19.37
CA ALA A 106 -15.34 4.83 20.42
C ALA A 106 -14.88 6.24 20.07
N PHE A 107 -15.69 7.22 20.46
CA PHE A 107 -15.42 8.63 20.22
C PHE A 107 -15.66 9.39 21.51
N LEU A 108 -14.77 10.35 21.80
CA LEU A 108 -14.94 11.30 22.89
C LEU A 108 -14.91 12.70 22.29
N ILE A 109 -15.93 13.50 22.56
CA ILE A 109 -16.02 14.87 22.08
C ILE A 109 -15.97 15.76 23.32
N PRO A 110 -15.02 16.69 23.39
CA PRO A 110 -14.86 17.56 24.55
C PRO A 110 -16.07 18.49 24.71
N THR A 111 -16.48 18.69 25.95
CA THR A 111 -17.55 19.61 26.34
C THR A 111 -17.04 20.61 27.37
N ASN A 112 -17.57 21.82 27.32
CA ASN A 112 -17.41 22.87 28.32
C ASN A 112 -18.23 22.56 29.57
N GLU A 113 -18.07 23.38 30.61
CA GLU A 113 -18.83 23.28 31.87
C GLU A 113 -20.35 23.46 31.69
N ASP A 114 -20.78 24.10 30.60
CA ASP A 114 -22.19 24.32 30.24
C ASP A 114 -22.74 23.23 29.29
N ASP A 115 -22.06 22.08 29.20
CA ASP A 115 -22.38 20.95 28.30
C ASP A 115 -22.39 21.30 26.80
N THR A 116 -21.84 22.46 26.40
CA THR A 116 -21.62 22.79 24.99
C THR A 116 -20.32 22.19 24.48
N TYR A 117 -20.23 21.85 23.19
CA TYR A 117 -19.00 21.26 22.63
C TYR A 117 -17.84 22.26 22.60
N ASP A 118 -16.70 21.89 23.18
CA ASP A 118 -15.50 22.71 23.18
C ASP A 118 -14.66 22.45 21.93
N LYS A 119 -14.85 23.28 20.90
CA LYS A 119 -14.08 23.22 19.64
C LYS A 119 -12.60 23.58 19.79
N SER A 120 -12.16 24.08 20.95
CA SER A 120 -10.74 24.38 21.20
C SER A 120 -9.93 23.13 21.54
N LEU A 121 -10.60 22.07 22.02
CA LEU A 121 -9.96 20.81 22.41
C LEU A 121 -10.10 19.75 21.31
N PRO A 122 -9.08 18.87 21.14
CA PRO A 122 -9.15 17.82 20.15
C PRO A 122 -10.15 16.74 20.53
N ALA A 123 -11.00 16.32 19.59
CA ALA A 123 -11.80 15.12 19.75
C ALA A 123 -10.90 13.88 19.82
N THR A 124 -11.42 12.78 20.36
CA THR A 124 -10.72 11.50 20.41
C THR A 124 -11.45 10.47 19.58
N PHE A 125 -10.71 9.78 18.73
CA PHE A 125 -11.11 8.56 18.04
C PHE A 125 -10.38 7.37 18.66
N SER A 126 -11.09 6.27 18.85
CA SER A 126 -10.53 5.06 19.43
C SER A 126 -11.10 3.80 18.80
N ILE A 127 -10.26 2.76 18.74
CA ILE A 127 -10.71 1.40 18.51
C ILE A 127 -10.97 0.75 19.87
N CYS A 128 -12.20 0.27 20.07
CA CYS A 128 -12.59 -0.45 21.28
C CYS A 128 -12.34 -1.94 21.10
N PHE A 129 -11.43 -2.47 21.90
CA PHE A 129 -11.07 -3.87 21.94
C PHE A 129 -11.68 -4.60 23.14
N ARG A 130 -11.90 -5.91 23.01
CA ARG A 130 -12.37 -6.75 24.11
C ARG A 130 -11.33 -6.86 25.22
N ASP A 131 -10.06 -7.06 24.87
CA ASP A 131 -8.96 -7.23 25.82
C ASP A 131 -8.01 -6.02 25.83
N GLU A 132 -7.65 -5.55 27.03
CA GLU A 132 -6.77 -4.38 27.22
C GLU A 132 -5.35 -4.65 26.71
N ASN A 133 -4.81 -5.86 26.89
CA ASN A 133 -3.45 -6.19 26.44
C ASN A 133 -3.38 -6.30 24.91
N TYR A 134 -4.43 -6.84 24.28
CA TYR A 134 -4.55 -6.85 22.83
C TYR A 134 -4.62 -5.42 22.27
N ALA A 135 -5.38 -4.53 22.91
CA ALA A 135 -5.44 -3.12 22.55
C ALA A 135 -4.06 -2.46 22.57
N LYS A 136 -3.28 -2.71 23.64
CA LYS A 136 -1.91 -2.20 23.78
C LYS A 136 -1.00 -2.70 22.66
N LYS A 137 -1.00 -4.00 22.36
CA LYS A 137 -0.20 -4.59 21.27
C LYS A 137 -0.52 -3.98 19.89
N VAL A 138 -1.81 -3.78 19.60
CA VAL A 138 -2.22 -3.15 18.33
C VAL A 138 -1.75 -1.69 18.27
N PHE A 139 -1.82 -0.95 19.37
CA PHE A 139 -1.36 0.44 19.39
C PHE A 139 0.15 0.60 19.44
N GLU A 140 0.88 -0.36 20.03
CA GLU A 140 2.34 -0.46 19.89
C GLU A 140 2.72 -0.66 18.42
N LEU A 141 2.00 -1.51 17.69
CA LEU A 141 2.18 -1.63 16.23
C LEU A 141 1.92 -0.30 15.49
N PHE A 142 0.88 0.44 15.87
CA PHE A 142 0.63 1.77 15.29
C PHE A 142 1.74 2.77 15.64
N LYS A 143 2.27 2.76 16.86
CA LYS A 143 3.44 3.58 17.21
C LYS A 143 4.67 3.21 16.37
N GLN A 144 4.92 1.92 16.14
CA GLN A 144 5.98 1.46 15.22
C GLN A 144 5.77 1.98 13.80
N TRP A 145 4.52 2.06 13.32
CA TRP A 145 4.20 2.63 12.01
C TRP A 145 4.53 4.12 11.92
N ASN A 146 4.45 4.82 13.06
CA ASN A 146 4.83 6.21 13.22
C ASN A 146 6.23 6.40 13.84
N TYR A 147 7.12 5.40 13.76
CA TYR A 147 8.50 5.52 14.25
C TYR A 147 8.64 5.83 15.75
N GLU A 148 7.71 5.31 16.57
CA GLU A 148 7.62 5.56 18.01
C GLU A 148 7.32 7.02 18.40
N GLU A 149 6.93 7.85 17.42
CA GLU A 149 6.54 9.23 17.67
C GLU A 149 5.06 9.31 18.09
N ASP A 150 4.78 10.18 19.07
CA ASP A 150 3.40 10.44 19.51
C ASP A 150 2.65 11.36 18.54
N ASN A 151 3.35 12.12 17.68
CA ASN A 151 2.73 13.03 16.72
C ASN A 151 2.90 12.51 15.28
N ASP A 152 1.80 12.20 14.60
CA ASP A 152 1.84 11.72 13.21
C ASP A 152 1.63 12.88 12.22
N THR A 153 2.60 13.80 12.19
CA THR A 153 2.60 14.98 11.32
C THR A 153 2.87 14.64 9.85
N GLU A 154 3.58 13.53 9.58
CA GLU A 154 3.88 13.06 8.22
C GLU A 154 2.76 12.18 7.62
N ASN A 155 1.69 11.93 8.40
CA ASN A 155 0.58 11.08 8.02
C ASN A 155 1.05 9.66 7.64
N ASN A 156 1.89 9.06 8.47
CA ASN A 156 2.40 7.69 8.38
C ASN A 156 1.29 6.65 8.56
N ILE A 157 0.26 6.96 9.35
CA ILE A 157 -0.91 6.11 9.58
C ILE A 157 -2.13 6.76 8.91
N ILE A 158 -2.75 6.05 7.99
CA ILE A 158 -4.04 6.45 7.42
C ILE A 158 -5.15 5.90 8.29
N ILE A 159 -6.08 6.77 8.67
CA ILE A 159 -7.38 6.42 9.22
C ILE A 159 -8.40 6.89 8.20
N SER A 160 -9.20 5.95 7.69
CA SER A 160 -10.16 6.21 6.62
C SER A 160 -11.53 5.67 6.98
N PHE A 161 -12.53 6.53 6.84
CA PHE A 161 -13.94 6.20 7.02
C PHE A 161 -14.63 6.20 5.66
N VAL A 162 -15.18 5.04 5.29
CA VAL A 162 -15.98 4.90 4.08
C VAL A 162 -17.44 4.77 4.47
N VAL A 163 -18.27 5.74 4.08
CA VAL A 163 -19.71 5.67 4.26
C VAL A 163 -20.29 4.66 3.27
N GLU A 164 -20.88 3.60 3.81
CA GLU A 164 -21.46 2.51 3.04
C GLU A 164 -22.96 2.73 2.83
N PRO A 165 -23.57 2.05 1.84
CA PRO A 165 -25.02 1.91 1.80
C PRO A 165 -25.57 1.25 3.08
N ASN A 166 -26.87 1.44 3.33
CA ASN A 166 -27.63 0.79 4.41
C ASN A 166 -27.21 1.19 5.84
N GLU A 167 -26.91 2.47 6.07
CA GLU A 167 -26.55 2.99 7.40
C GLU A 167 -25.36 2.24 8.03
N LYS A 168 -24.36 1.91 7.21
CA LYS A 168 -23.09 1.32 7.67
C LYS A 168 -21.93 2.24 7.31
N TYR A 169 -20.81 2.05 7.98
CA TYR A 169 -19.54 2.62 7.57
C TYR A 169 -18.41 1.61 7.77
N SER A 170 -17.39 1.69 6.94
CA SER A 170 -16.17 0.90 7.09
C SER A 170 -15.06 1.80 7.61
N THR A 171 -14.35 1.33 8.62
CA THR A 171 -13.13 1.97 9.10
C THR A 171 -11.95 1.18 8.59
N TYR A 172 -10.97 1.88 8.03
CA TYR A 172 -9.70 1.34 7.58
C TYR A 172 -8.56 2.03 8.33
N ILE A 173 -7.60 1.24 8.79
CA ILE A 173 -6.37 1.74 9.40
C ILE A 173 -5.21 0.98 8.81
N TYR A 174 -4.32 1.70 8.14
CA TYR A 174 -3.18 1.13 7.45
C TYR A 174 -2.06 2.15 7.35
N GLN A 175 -0.86 1.67 7.06
CA GLN A 175 0.27 2.56 6.87
C GLN A 175 0.17 3.29 5.53
N ASN A 176 0.45 4.58 5.51
CA ASN A 176 0.46 5.36 4.29
C ASN A 176 1.50 4.81 3.30
N PRO A 177 1.08 4.30 2.12
CA PRO A 177 2.00 3.73 1.14
C PRO A 177 2.89 4.79 0.47
N ARG A 178 2.55 6.08 0.62
CA ARG A 178 3.28 7.22 0.04
C ARG A 178 4.16 7.96 1.06
N ARG A 179 4.34 7.39 2.26
CA ARG A 179 5.21 8.00 3.28
C ARG A 179 6.68 8.00 2.83
N LYS A 180 7.46 9.00 3.26
CA LYS A 180 8.82 9.24 2.76
C LYS A 180 9.85 8.19 3.21
N ASN A 181 9.59 7.47 4.29
CA ASN A 181 10.62 6.64 4.92
C ASN A 181 10.94 5.33 4.17
N PRO A 182 9.98 4.57 3.60
CA PRO A 182 10.29 3.48 2.68
C PRO A 182 11.17 3.90 1.50
N ASP A 183 10.97 5.11 0.96
CA ASP A 183 11.81 5.62 -0.12
C ASP A 183 13.28 5.73 0.28
N LYS A 184 13.59 6.17 1.51
CA LYS A 184 14.96 6.19 2.03
C LYS A 184 15.60 4.79 2.02
N TYR A 185 14.84 3.74 2.34
CA TYR A 185 15.35 2.36 2.29
C TYR A 185 15.59 1.90 0.85
N PHE A 186 14.67 2.22 -0.08
CA PHE A 186 14.84 1.89 -1.49
C PHE A 186 16.06 2.59 -2.08
N GLU A 187 16.24 3.89 -1.81
CA GLU A 187 17.41 4.65 -2.27
C GLU A 187 18.72 4.10 -1.67
N LYS A 188 18.75 3.77 -0.38
CA LYS A 188 19.93 3.17 0.25
C LYS A 188 20.34 1.85 -0.41
N VAL A 189 19.37 0.98 -0.73
CA VAL A 189 19.64 -0.27 -1.46
C VAL A 189 20.13 0.01 -2.87
N LYS A 190 19.53 0.99 -3.54
CA LYS A 190 19.90 1.42 -4.89
C LYS A 190 21.35 1.93 -4.93
N GLU A 191 21.72 2.82 -4.01
CA GLU A 191 23.07 3.38 -3.89
C GLU A 191 24.12 2.33 -3.50
N LYS A 192 23.76 1.36 -2.65
CA LYS A 192 24.65 0.27 -2.27
C LYS A 192 24.95 -0.66 -3.45
N ASN A 193 23.93 -1.03 -4.21
CA ASN A 193 24.07 -2.03 -5.27
C ASN A 193 24.62 -1.42 -6.58
N LYS A 194 24.37 -0.12 -6.84
CA LYS A 194 24.81 0.62 -8.05
C LYS A 194 24.55 -0.14 -9.36
N LEU A 195 23.45 -0.90 -9.44
CA LEU A 195 23.19 -1.79 -10.58
C LEU A 195 22.70 -1.06 -11.84
N GLU A 196 22.39 0.23 -11.74
CA GLU A 196 22.05 1.08 -12.89
C GLU A 196 23.17 1.09 -13.94
N LYS A 197 24.44 1.00 -13.51
CA LYS A 197 25.59 0.90 -14.42
C LYS A 197 25.61 -0.37 -15.28
N TYR A 198 24.83 -1.39 -14.88
CA TYR A 198 24.64 -2.63 -15.63
C TYR A 198 23.30 -2.67 -16.37
N GLY A 199 22.63 -1.52 -16.54
CA GLY A 199 21.33 -1.44 -17.19
C GLY A 199 20.18 -2.02 -16.36
N LYS A 200 20.37 -2.17 -15.03
CA LYS A 200 19.33 -2.67 -14.14
C LYS A 200 18.57 -1.55 -13.45
N GLN A 201 17.25 -1.69 -13.36
CA GLN A 201 16.35 -0.79 -12.64
C GLN A 201 15.82 -1.47 -11.38
N GLN A 202 15.57 -0.68 -10.32
CA GLN A 202 14.98 -1.19 -9.09
C GLN A 202 13.46 -1.27 -9.21
N GLN A 203 12.90 -2.45 -8.97
CA GLN A 203 11.47 -2.63 -8.73
C GLN A 203 11.22 -2.58 -7.22
N ARG A 204 10.39 -1.61 -6.79
CA ARG A 204 10.11 -1.34 -5.38
C ARG A 204 8.82 -2.01 -4.95
N PHE A 205 8.88 -2.83 -3.90
CA PHE A 205 7.71 -3.42 -3.27
C PHE A 205 7.67 -3.06 -1.79
N LEU A 206 6.54 -2.52 -1.36
CA LEU A 206 6.23 -2.29 0.05
C LEU A 206 5.21 -3.33 0.51
N VAL A 207 5.55 -4.06 1.56
CA VAL A 207 4.62 -4.97 2.24
C VAL A 207 4.12 -4.25 3.49
N GLY A 208 2.80 -4.21 3.65
CA GLY A 208 2.14 -3.55 4.77
C GLY A 208 0.93 -4.35 5.26
N PHE A 209 0.35 -3.88 6.35
CA PHE A 209 -0.80 -4.49 7.00
C PHE A 209 -1.97 -3.50 7.05
N ILE A 210 -3.19 -4.03 6.96
CA ILE A 210 -4.43 -3.28 6.91
C ILE A 210 -5.36 -3.86 7.96
N LEU A 211 -5.86 -3.00 8.83
CA LEU A 211 -6.97 -3.31 9.71
C LEU A 211 -8.21 -2.66 9.15
N GLY A 212 -9.33 -3.38 9.12
CA GLY A 212 -10.60 -2.75 8.83
C GLY A 212 -11.78 -3.49 9.40
N LYS A 213 -12.83 -2.73 9.66
CA LYS A 213 -14.09 -3.23 10.23
C LYS A 213 -15.27 -2.42 9.74
N LYS A 214 -16.36 -3.11 9.45
CA LYS A 214 -17.66 -2.54 9.11
C LYS A 214 -18.52 -2.39 10.37
N LEU A 215 -19.09 -1.22 10.56
CA LEU A 215 -19.83 -0.82 11.76
C LEU A 215 -21.12 -0.06 11.38
N ASP A 216 -22.00 0.13 12.36
CA ASP A 216 -23.25 0.88 12.19
C ASP A 216 -23.04 2.39 12.09
N PHE A 217 -23.78 3.04 11.19
CA PHE A 217 -23.75 4.47 10.89
C PHE A 217 -25.15 5.09 10.99
N LYS A 218 -25.86 4.79 12.07
CA LYS A 218 -27.24 5.27 12.30
C LYS A 218 -27.26 6.70 12.85
N ASN A 219 -28.39 7.39 12.70
CA ASN A 219 -28.59 8.71 13.32
C ASN A 219 -28.48 8.62 14.85
N GLY A 220 -27.86 9.64 15.46
CA GLY A 220 -27.60 9.68 16.91
C GLY A 220 -26.37 8.91 17.38
N MET A 221 -25.64 8.23 16.49
CA MET A 221 -24.39 7.56 16.86
C MET A 221 -23.21 8.54 16.94
N LEU A 222 -22.29 8.27 17.85
CA LEU A 222 -21.13 9.13 18.13
C LEU A 222 -20.20 9.35 16.92
N ILE A 223 -20.16 8.43 15.96
CA ILE A 223 -19.39 8.63 14.71
C ILE A 223 -19.92 9.83 13.91
N LYS A 224 -21.24 10.01 13.80
CA LYS A 224 -21.79 11.17 13.07
C LYS A 224 -21.43 12.46 13.77
N LEU A 225 -21.62 12.48 15.08
CA LEU A 225 -21.25 13.63 15.90
C LEU A 225 -19.75 13.96 15.81
N PHE A 226 -18.90 12.94 15.78
CA PHE A 226 -17.46 13.11 15.55
C PHE A 226 -17.17 13.70 14.17
N LEU A 227 -17.80 13.20 13.10
CA LEU A 227 -17.59 13.72 11.75
C LEU A 227 -18.14 15.15 11.56
N ASP A 228 -19.18 15.53 12.31
CA ASP A 228 -19.72 16.89 12.31
C ASP A 228 -18.86 17.87 13.13
N PHE A 229 -18.23 17.38 14.20
CA PHE A 229 -17.37 18.16 15.08
C PHE A 229 -15.93 18.30 14.55
N GLN A 230 -15.34 17.20 14.10
CA GLN A 230 -13.93 17.09 13.72
C GLN A 230 -13.74 17.29 12.22
N GLU A 231 -13.09 18.39 11.84
CA GLU A 231 -12.68 18.61 10.45
C GLU A 231 -11.56 17.64 10.03
N GLN A 232 -11.59 17.17 8.77
CA GLN A 232 -10.70 16.13 8.23
C GLN A 232 -9.20 16.42 8.35
N ASN A 233 -8.79 17.69 8.46
CA ASN A 233 -7.37 18.10 8.49
C ASN A 233 -7.00 18.82 9.81
N LYS A 234 -7.76 18.56 10.88
CA LYS A 234 -7.49 19.10 12.22
C LYS A 234 -6.95 18.02 13.16
N LEU A 235 -6.25 18.47 14.20
CA LEU A 235 -5.72 17.64 15.26
C LEU A 235 -6.84 16.88 15.97
N PHE A 236 -6.68 15.57 16.15
CA PHE A 236 -7.48 14.72 17.02
C PHE A 236 -6.60 13.65 17.68
N ASN A 237 -7.06 13.12 18.81
CA ASN A 237 -6.35 12.07 19.52
C ASN A 237 -6.78 10.70 18.98
N PHE A 238 -5.82 9.85 18.66
CA PHE A 238 -6.04 8.46 18.32
C PHE A 238 -5.45 7.56 19.41
N MET A 239 -6.30 6.85 20.15
CA MET A 239 -5.85 6.04 21.31
C MET A 239 -6.64 4.73 21.43
N PRO A 240 -6.12 3.70 22.11
CA PRO A 240 -6.87 2.47 22.32
C PRO A 240 -7.96 2.65 23.37
N SER A 241 -8.99 1.83 23.29
CA SER A 241 -9.98 1.69 24.35
C SER A 241 -10.37 0.24 24.55
N THR A 242 -10.98 -0.06 25.70
CA THR A 242 -11.48 -1.38 26.03
C THR A 242 -12.92 -1.33 26.54
N GLU A 243 -13.67 -2.40 26.29
CA GLU A 243 -15.01 -2.57 26.87
C GLU A 243 -14.87 -2.78 28.38
N ILE A 244 -15.61 -1.97 29.15
CA ILE A 244 -15.76 -2.16 30.59
C ILE A 244 -17.23 -2.38 30.92
N THR A 245 -17.50 -3.00 32.06
CA THR A 245 -18.85 -3.07 32.62
C THR A 245 -18.86 -2.33 33.95
N VAL A 246 -19.69 -1.29 34.03
CA VAL A 246 -19.90 -0.49 35.25
C VAL A 246 -21.38 -0.59 35.59
N ASP A 247 -21.71 -1.07 36.80
CA ASP A 247 -23.08 -1.24 37.28
C ASP A 247 -24.00 -2.03 36.31
N GLY A 248 -23.46 -3.10 35.72
CA GLY A 248 -24.18 -3.95 34.77
C GLY A 248 -24.39 -3.33 33.38
N LYS A 249 -23.91 -2.10 33.15
CA LYS A 249 -23.94 -1.44 31.84
C LYS A 249 -22.58 -1.51 31.17
N LYS A 250 -22.58 -1.87 29.89
CA LYS A 250 -21.38 -1.82 29.05
C LYS A 250 -21.00 -0.36 28.77
N GLY A 251 -19.73 -0.06 28.97
CA GLY A 251 -19.11 1.23 28.68
C GLY A 251 -17.75 1.04 28.01
N VAL A 252 -17.07 2.15 27.78
CA VAL A 252 -15.74 2.17 27.16
C VAL A 252 -14.77 2.89 28.08
N LYS A 253 -13.62 2.26 28.32
CA LYS A 253 -12.47 2.87 29.01
C LYS A 253 -11.42 3.24 27.98
N PHE A 254 -11.15 4.55 27.85
CA PHE A 254 -10.04 5.04 27.05
C PHE A 254 -8.72 4.79 27.76
N LEU A 255 -7.72 4.32 27.01
CA LEU A 255 -6.42 3.94 27.54
C LEU A 255 -5.39 5.00 27.12
N ASN A 256 -5.05 5.91 28.04
CA ASN A 256 -4.10 6.99 27.76
C ASN A 256 -2.63 6.54 27.70
N THR A 257 -2.36 5.23 27.65
CA THR A 257 -0.99 4.69 27.64
C THR A 257 -0.32 4.82 26.27
N SER A 258 -1.09 4.98 25.19
CA SER A 258 -0.58 4.93 23.81
C SER A 258 -1.33 5.89 22.87
N THR A 259 -1.43 7.15 23.23
CA THR A 259 -2.08 8.18 22.40
C THR A 259 -1.18 8.59 21.23
N ILE A 260 -1.76 8.68 20.04
CA ILE A 260 -1.14 9.21 18.82
C ILE A 260 -1.95 10.42 18.37
N ASN A 261 -1.30 11.57 18.27
CA ASN A 261 -1.87 12.80 17.76
C ASN A 261 -1.93 12.73 16.23
N LYS A 262 -3.15 12.74 15.69
CA LYS A 262 -3.42 12.68 14.25
C LYS A 262 -3.85 14.05 13.74
N TYR A 263 -3.33 14.43 12.58
CA TYR A 263 -3.65 15.72 11.93
C TYR A 263 -4.61 15.58 10.76
N GLY A 264 -5.14 14.37 10.55
CA GLY A 264 -6.23 14.17 9.61
C GLY A 264 -6.67 12.73 9.44
N PHE A 265 -7.83 12.58 8.80
CA PHE A 265 -8.43 11.32 8.41
C PHE A 265 -9.09 11.47 7.03
N GLU A 266 -9.28 10.35 6.34
CA GLU A 266 -9.97 10.32 5.06
C GLU A 266 -11.46 10.00 5.28
N LEU A 267 -12.35 10.71 4.59
CA LEU A 267 -13.79 10.43 4.59
C LEU A 267 -14.32 10.47 3.16
N LYS A 268 -14.89 9.34 2.72
CA LYS A 268 -15.48 9.21 1.38
C LYS A 268 -16.75 8.37 1.42
N LYS A 269 -17.64 8.56 0.47
CA LYS A 269 -18.73 7.59 0.23
C LYS A 269 -18.23 6.45 -0.65
N ARG A 270 -18.81 5.25 -0.49
CA ARG A 270 -18.43 4.06 -1.26
C ARG A 270 -18.46 4.28 -2.79
N ASN A 271 -19.40 5.08 -3.29
CA ASN A 271 -19.54 5.41 -4.72
C ASN A 271 -18.54 6.46 -5.22
N GLU A 272 -17.85 7.18 -4.33
CA GLU A 272 -16.83 8.18 -4.67
C GLU A 272 -15.42 7.57 -4.74
N LEU A 273 -15.26 6.31 -4.31
CA LEU A 273 -13.98 5.61 -4.37
C LEU A 273 -13.58 5.30 -5.82
N THR A 274 -12.32 5.59 -6.11
CA THR A 274 -11.69 5.39 -7.41
C THR A 274 -10.59 4.34 -7.31
N LYS A 275 -10.07 3.87 -8.45
CA LYS A 275 -8.90 2.96 -8.49
C LYS A 275 -7.63 3.53 -7.84
N LYS A 276 -7.59 4.83 -7.55
CA LYS A 276 -6.46 5.47 -6.85
C LYS A 276 -6.56 5.32 -5.33
N ASP A 277 -7.76 5.04 -4.83
CA ASP A 277 -8.06 4.88 -3.42
C ASP A 277 -7.77 3.45 -2.99
N PHE A 278 -7.22 3.31 -1.80
CA PHE A 278 -6.74 2.02 -1.34
C PHE A 278 -7.92 1.11 -0.98
N GLU A 279 -8.95 1.68 -0.38
CA GLU A 279 -10.22 1.06 0.02
C GLU A 279 -11.06 0.56 -1.16
N TYR A 280 -10.77 1.04 -2.38
CA TYR A 280 -11.37 0.52 -3.61
C TYR A 280 -10.92 -0.91 -3.90
N HIS A 281 -9.66 -1.23 -3.60
CA HIS A 281 -9.07 -2.55 -3.86
C HIS A 281 -9.33 -3.56 -2.73
N TYR A 282 -9.69 -3.08 -1.54
CA TYR A 282 -9.92 -3.89 -0.34
C TYR A 282 -11.31 -3.62 0.27
N PRO A 283 -12.41 -3.98 -0.41
CA PRO A 283 -13.76 -3.82 0.15
C PRO A 283 -13.99 -4.74 1.37
N ILE A 284 -14.71 -4.25 2.38
CA ILE A 284 -15.08 -4.97 3.62
C ILE A 284 -16.62 -5.00 3.79
#